data_AF-A0A419L0R9-F1
#
_entry.id   AF-A0A419L0R9-F1
#
_cell.length_a   1.000
_cell.length_b   1.000
_cell.length_c   1.000
_cell.angle_alpha   90.00
_cell.angle_beta   90.00
_cell.angle_gamma   90.00
#
_symmetry.space_group_name_H-M   'P 1'
#
loop_
_entity.id
_entity.type
_entity.pdbx_description
1 polymer ?
#
loop_
_entity_poly.entity_id
_entity_poly.type
_entity_poly.pdbx_seq_one_letter_code
_entity_poly.pdbx_strand_id
1 'polypeptide(L)'
;MLLQVTLTPSEGKRLIGKAVAALEPVQRALREGTIVIATGTTNAYVFEELMGRKIEEKGLFTAGVVTAKGCGATAPDKRYKHQVIIKGEVTEMTTPELPRILKDMGPGDVFIKGANAIDPYGSAAVMLGGGGGGTIGTAWGYISANGIKLIIPVGLEKLVPVSLVDVAQKTGKKRIDKAFGMPVGLMVISGEIITEIEAFNLLAGVEAFPIGGGGIDGGEGSRTFLLEGDEKSIEVAEAIVKAVKGEPPLKTITMD
;
A
#
# COMPACT_ATOMS: atom_id res chain seq x y z
N MET A 1 3.10 -14.27 -26.12
CA MET A 1 4.53 -13.99 -25.85
C MET A 1 4.76 -14.01 -24.36
N LEU A 2 5.98 -14.35 -23.94
CA LEU A 2 6.33 -14.47 -22.52
C LEU A 2 7.48 -13.51 -22.17
N LEU A 3 7.37 -12.85 -21.02
CA LEU A 3 8.42 -12.02 -20.45
C LEU A 3 8.61 -12.39 -18.98
N GLN A 4 9.84 -12.71 -18.58
CA GLN A 4 10.17 -12.96 -17.19
C GLN A 4 10.83 -11.73 -16.56
N VAL A 5 10.33 -11.30 -15.41
CA VAL A 5 10.88 -10.15 -14.68
C VAL A 5 10.94 -10.44 -13.19
N THR A 6 11.90 -9.84 -12.51
CA THR A 6 11.97 -9.84 -11.03
C THR A 6 11.90 -8.39 -10.58
N LEU A 7 11.05 -8.07 -9.60
CA LEU A 7 10.94 -6.74 -9.02
C LEU A 7 11.34 -6.78 -7.54
N THR A 8 12.17 -5.83 -7.10
CA THR A 8 12.39 -5.60 -5.66
C THR A 8 11.13 -5.00 -5.03
N PRO A 9 11.00 -5.01 -3.69
CA PRO A 9 9.85 -4.39 -3.04
C PRO A 9 9.67 -2.89 -3.34
N SER A 10 10.75 -2.15 -3.64
CA SER A 10 10.65 -0.74 -4.03
C SER A 10 10.18 -0.59 -5.48
N GLU A 11 10.71 -1.39 -6.39
CA GLU A 11 10.29 -1.42 -7.80
C GLU A 11 8.81 -1.81 -7.93
N GLY A 12 8.38 -2.84 -7.18
CA GLY A 12 6.97 -3.25 -7.11
C GLY A 12 6.06 -2.15 -6.55
N LYS A 13 6.49 -1.43 -5.49
CA LYS A 13 5.73 -0.28 -4.97
C LYS A 13 5.58 0.84 -5.99
N ARG A 14 6.61 1.14 -6.78
CA ARG A 14 6.52 2.11 -7.87
C ARG A 14 5.52 1.67 -8.94
N LEU A 15 5.57 0.40 -9.36
CA LEU A 15 4.62 -0.19 -10.31
C LEU A 15 3.18 -0.07 -9.80
N ILE A 16 2.93 -0.47 -8.55
CA ILE A 16 1.62 -0.36 -7.89
C ILE A 16 1.18 1.11 -7.80
N GLY A 17 2.09 2.02 -7.47
CA GLY A 17 1.82 3.46 -7.44
C GLY A 17 1.26 3.98 -8.77
N LYS A 18 1.88 3.57 -9.89
CA LYS A 18 1.43 3.89 -11.25
C LYS A 18 0.04 3.35 -11.54
N ALA A 19 -0.20 2.08 -11.20
CA ALA A 19 -1.48 1.43 -11.44
C ALA A 19 -2.62 2.09 -10.66
N VAL A 20 -2.41 2.33 -9.36
CA VAL A 20 -3.41 2.99 -8.51
C VAL A 20 -3.70 4.39 -9.01
N ALA A 21 -2.68 5.16 -9.39
CA ALA A 21 -2.89 6.49 -9.95
C ALA A 21 -3.70 6.46 -11.25
N ALA A 22 -3.59 5.41 -12.05
CA ALA A 22 -4.31 5.25 -13.32
C ALA A 22 -5.77 4.79 -13.18
N LEU A 23 -6.20 4.33 -12.00
CA LEU A 23 -7.56 3.83 -11.78
C LEU A 23 -8.62 4.91 -12.02
N GLU A 24 -9.72 4.54 -12.69
CA GLU A 24 -10.82 5.47 -12.99
C GLU A 24 -11.41 6.13 -11.73
N PRO A 25 -11.70 5.41 -10.62
CA PRO A 25 -12.21 6.04 -9.41
C PRO A 25 -11.24 7.08 -8.82
N VAL A 26 -9.93 6.83 -8.92
CA VAL A 26 -8.90 7.76 -8.45
C VAL A 26 -8.86 9.00 -9.34
N GLN A 27 -8.84 8.82 -10.65
CA GLN A 27 -8.83 9.93 -11.62
C GLN A 27 -10.09 10.77 -11.53
N ARG A 28 -11.25 10.14 -11.30
CA ARG A 28 -12.51 10.84 -11.08
C ARG A 28 -12.48 11.64 -9.79
N ALA A 29 -12.10 11.03 -8.66
CA ALA A 29 -11.99 11.72 -7.39
C ALA A 29 -10.97 12.88 -7.44
N LEU A 30 -9.90 12.76 -8.23
CA LEU A 30 -8.93 13.83 -8.41
C LEU A 30 -9.56 15.08 -9.05
N ARG A 31 -10.49 14.91 -9.99
CA ARG A 31 -11.19 16.01 -10.68
C ARG A 31 -12.38 16.56 -9.89
N GLU A 32 -13.16 15.67 -9.27
CA GLU A 32 -14.51 15.98 -8.81
C GLU A 32 -14.68 15.87 -7.29
N GLY A 33 -13.85 15.08 -6.63
CA GLY A 33 -14.04 14.67 -5.24
C GLY A 33 -12.81 14.89 -4.36
N THR A 34 -12.69 13.99 -3.38
CA THR A 34 -11.67 13.97 -2.35
C THR A 34 -10.91 12.66 -2.40
N ILE A 35 -9.58 12.75 -2.35
CA ILE A 35 -8.69 11.61 -2.17
C ILE A 35 -7.96 11.78 -0.85
N VAL A 36 -8.09 10.81 0.06
CA VAL A 36 -7.25 10.73 1.25
C VAL A 36 -6.18 9.67 1.03
N ILE A 37 -4.92 10.10 0.93
CA ILE A 37 -3.76 9.22 0.88
C ILE A 37 -3.20 9.10 2.30
N ALA A 38 -3.61 8.03 2.99
CA ALA A 38 -3.11 7.73 4.31
C ALA A 38 -1.62 7.39 4.28
N THR A 39 -0.93 7.53 5.41
CA THR A 39 0.50 7.22 5.47
C THR A 39 0.71 5.71 5.30
N GLY A 40 1.70 5.38 4.49
CA GLY A 40 2.09 4.04 4.09
C GLY A 40 3.09 4.13 2.95
N THR A 41 4.16 3.36 3.03
CA THR A 41 5.28 3.49 2.07
C THR A 41 4.86 3.32 0.62
N THR A 42 3.97 2.37 0.31
CA THR A 42 3.39 2.21 -1.04
C THR A 42 2.52 3.40 -1.45
N ASN A 43 1.78 3.98 -0.51
CA ASN A 43 0.88 5.11 -0.77
C ASN A 43 1.64 6.39 -1.15
N ALA A 44 2.88 6.53 -0.65
CA ALA A 44 3.77 7.62 -1.06
C ALA A 44 3.99 7.62 -2.57
N TYR A 45 4.19 6.44 -3.18
CA TYR A 45 4.33 6.30 -4.63
C TYR A 45 3.07 6.75 -5.37
N VAL A 46 1.89 6.41 -4.86
CA VAL A 46 0.61 6.88 -5.43
C VAL A 46 0.55 8.40 -5.44
N PHE A 47 0.93 9.05 -4.35
CA PHE A 47 0.99 10.51 -4.28
C PHE A 47 1.96 11.10 -5.30
N GLU A 48 3.15 10.53 -5.46
CA GLU A 48 4.12 11.02 -6.45
C GLU A 48 3.60 10.91 -7.88
N GLU A 49 2.93 9.81 -8.23
CA GLU A 49 2.36 9.61 -9.57
C GLU A 49 1.17 10.55 -9.84
N LEU A 50 0.33 10.82 -8.84
CA LEU A 50 -0.80 11.74 -8.98
C LEU A 50 -0.36 13.21 -9.07
N MET A 51 0.65 13.61 -8.28
CA MET A 51 1.02 15.01 -8.14
C MET A 51 2.27 15.41 -8.94
N GLY A 52 3.01 14.45 -9.49
CA GLY A 52 4.29 14.71 -10.15
C GLY A 52 5.37 15.26 -9.21
N ARG A 53 5.21 15.08 -7.89
CA ARG A 53 6.11 15.59 -6.84
C ARG A 53 6.77 14.43 -6.13
N LYS A 54 8.09 14.52 -5.90
CA LYS A 54 8.79 13.50 -5.13
C LYS A 54 8.64 13.73 -3.62
N ILE A 55 8.48 12.63 -2.89
CA ILE A 55 8.69 12.58 -1.44
C ILE A 55 10.14 12.10 -1.26
N GLU A 56 10.98 12.95 -0.67
CA GLU A 56 12.42 12.66 -0.48
C GLU A 56 12.62 11.46 0.46
N GLU A 57 12.09 11.54 1.68
CA GLU A 57 12.27 10.51 2.71
C GLU A 57 11.03 9.58 2.78
N LYS A 58 10.67 8.92 1.67
CA LYS A 58 9.47 8.05 1.58
C LYS A 58 9.32 7.03 2.70
N GLY A 59 10.42 6.49 3.23
CA GLY A 59 10.36 5.55 4.34
C GLY A 59 9.91 6.16 5.66
N LEU A 60 9.79 7.50 5.75
CA LEU A 60 9.14 8.22 6.84
C LEU A 60 7.65 8.50 6.56
N PHE A 61 7.15 8.20 5.36
CA PHE A 61 5.72 8.28 5.02
C PHE A 61 4.97 7.04 5.52
N THR A 62 5.15 6.69 6.79
CA THR A 62 4.50 5.53 7.42
C THR A 62 4.52 5.66 8.94
N ALA A 63 3.61 4.97 9.61
CA ALA A 63 3.57 4.90 11.07
C ALA A 63 4.10 3.57 11.60
N GLY A 64 3.50 2.46 11.15
CA GLY A 64 3.96 1.11 11.47
C GLY A 64 4.95 0.60 10.44
N VAL A 65 5.99 -0.09 10.89
CA VAL A 65 7.04 -0.65 10.03
C VAL A 65 7.48 -2.02 10.51
N VAL A 66 8.00 -2.81 9.58
CA VAL A 66 8.78 -4.02 9.87
C VAL A 66 10.18 -3.77 9.33
N THR A 67 11.18 -3.92 10.20
CA THR A 67 12.60 -3.79 9.84
C THR A 67 13.34 -5.07 10.26
N ALA A 68 14.65 -5.13 10.05
CA ALA A 68 15.49 -6.19 10.60
C ALA A 68 15.38 -6.31 12.15
N LYS A 69 14.95 -5.25 12.85
CA LYS A 69 14.69 -5.26 14.29
C LYS A 69 13.32 -5.86 14.67
N GLY A 70 12.49 -6.23 13.69
CA GLY A 70 11.12 -6.72 13.89
C GLY A 70 10.05 -5.63 13.66
N CYS A 71 8.84 -5.89 14.19
CA CYS A 71 7.74 -4.94 14.15
C CYS A 71 8.07 -3.70 15.00
N GLY A 72 7.72 -2.52 14.51
CA GLY A 72 7.97 -1.27 15.21
C GLY A 72 7.18 -0.11 14.64
N ALA A 73 7.59 1.08 15.02
CA ALA A 73 7.00 2.31 14.54
C ALA A 73 8.08 3.30 14.10
N THR A 74 7.82 4.04 13.02
CA THR A 74 8.68 5.14 12.57
C THR A 74 8.73 6.25 13.63
N ALA A 75 9.83 6.99 13.78
CA ALA A 75 9.95 8.09 14.73
C ALA A 75 8.82 9.13 14.55
N PRO A 76 7.93 9.35 15.55
CA PRO A 76 6.70 10.13 15.39
C PRO A 76 6.90 11.57 14.90
N ASP A 77 7.94 12.25 15.37
CA ASP A 77 8.32 13.62 15.03
C ASP A 77 8.87 13.76 13.60
N LYS A 78 9.26 12.64 12.99
CA LYS A 78 9.79 12.57 11.62
C LYS A 78 8.75 12.10 10.59
N ARG A 79 7.57 11.65 11.03
CA ARG A 79 6.57 11.09 10.11
C ARG A 79 5.97 12.20 9.27
N TYR A 80 5.82 11.93 7.98
CA TYR A 80 4.95 12.72 7.13
C TYR A 80 3.49 12.61 7.60
N LYS A 81 2.71 13.63 7.27
CA LYS A 81 1.26 13.66 7.45
C LYS A 81 0.56 12.95 6.30
N HIS A 82 -0.72 12.62 6.49
CA HIS A 82 -1.59 12.16 5.43
C HIS A 82 -1.75 13.27 4.39
N GLN A 83 -1.86 12.91 3.12
CA GLN A 83 -2.09 13.87 2.04
C GLN A 83 -3.57 13.80 1.67
N VAL A 84 -4.27 14.92 1.75
CA VAL A 84 -5.68 15.04 1.39
C VAL A 84 -5.76 15.93 0.15
N ILE A 85 -6.29 15.38 -0.93
CA ILE A 85 -6.42 16.04 -2.22
C ILE A 85 -7.88 16.36 -2.45
N ILE A 86 -8.22 17.64 -2.65
CA ILE A 86 -9.58 18.08 -2.96
C ILE A 86 -9.49 18.83 -4.28
N LYS A 87 -10.08 18.27 -5.35
CA LYS A 87 -10.07 18.86 -6.70
C LYS A 87 -8.66 19.29 -7.18
N GLY A 88 -7.67 18.44 -6.93
CA GLY A 88 -6.26 18.66 -7.30
C GLY A 88 -5.43 19.49 -6.31
N GLU A 89 -6.04 20.12 -5.29
CA GLU A 89 -5.31 20.85 -4.26
C GLU A 89 -4.93 19.94 -3.09
N VAL A 90 -3.66 20.02 -2.66
CA VAL A 90 -3.11 19.15 -1.62
C VAL A 90 -3.07 19.88 -0.28
N THR A 91 -3.60 19.23 0.75
CA THR A 91 -3.47 19.64 2.16
C THR A 91 -2.95 18.48 3.00
N GLU A 92 -2.23 18.79 4.08
CA GLU A 92 -1.70 17.78 4.99
C GLU A 92 -2.55 17.65 6.25
N MET A 93 -2.85 16.41 6.65
CA MET A 93 -3.63 16.14 7.86
C MET A 93 -3.00 15.07 8.74
N THR A 94 -3.08 15.27 10.05
CA THR A 94 -2.77 14.25 11.05
C THR A 94 -3.96 13.29 11.22
N THR A 95 -3.74 12.13 11.83
CA THR A 95 -4.82 11.16 12.09
C THR A 95 -5.99 11.75 12.89
N PRO A 96 -5.78 12.56 13.95
CA PRO A 96 -6.89 13.22 14.67
C PRO A 96 -7.68 14.25 13.85
N GLU A 97 -7.11 14.78 12.76
CA GLU A 97 -7.77 15.76 11.90
C GLU A 97 -8.62 15.12 10.80
N LEU A 98 -8.29 13.89 10.37
CA LEU A 98 -9.00 13.17 9.32
C LEU A 98 -10.54 13.13 9.48
N PRO A 99 -11.11 12.92 10.69
CA PRO A 99 -12.57 12.92 10.86
C PRO A 99 -13.27 14.18 10.35
N ARG A 100 -12.57 15.32 10.28
CA ARG A 100 -13.14 16.59 9.77
C ARG A 100 -13.52 16.51 8.29
N ILE A 101 -12.81 15.70 7.51
CA ILE A 101 -13.06 15.50 6.08
C ILE A 101 -13.82 14.19 5.85
N LEU A 102 -13.46 13.12 6.56
CA LEU A 102 -14.07 11.80 6.39
C LEU A 102 -15.59 11.79 6.59
N LYS A 103 -16.11 12.64 7.48
CA LYS A 103 -17.55 12.76 7.71
C LYS A 103 -18.33 13.24 6.48
N ASP A 104 -17.69 13.99 5.59
CA ASP A 104 -18.31 14.61 4.41
C ASP A 104 -17.99 13.83 3.11
N MET A 105 -17.04 12.88 3.17
CA MET A 105 -16.73 11.98 2.06
C MET A 105 -17.83 10.94 1.83
N GLY A 106 -17.99 10.49 0.59
CA GLY A 106 -18.96 9.48 0.17
C GLY A 106 -18.50 8.61 -1.00
N PRO A 107 -19.43 8.00 -1.77
CA PRO A 107 -19.11 7.01 -2.80
C PRO A 107 -18.31 7.51 -4.01
N GLY A 108 -18.25 8.83 -4.21
CA GLY A 108 -17.42 9.45 -5.25
C GLY A 108 -15.98 9.74 -4.80
N ASP A 109 -15.67 9.51 -3.53
CA ASP A 109 -14.38 9.81 -2.92
C ASP A 109 -13.56 8.54 -2.69
N VAL A 110 -12.24 8.72 -2.57
CA VAL A 110 -11.30 7.60 -2.44
C VAL A 110 -10.48 7.74 -1.16
N PHE A 111 -10.38 6.66 -0.42
CA PHE A 111 -9.40 6.49 0.65
C PHE A 111 -8.35 5.49 0.21
N ILE A 112 -7.07 5.89 0.21
CA ILE A 112 -5.95 5.05 -0.21
C ILE A 112 -5.15 4.65 1.02
N LYS A 113 -5.13 3.36 1.32
CA LYS A 113 -4.39 2.81 2.47
C LYS A 113 -3.86 1.41 2.17
N GLY A 114 -2.54 1.29 2.04
CA GLY A 114 -1.89 -0.02 1.97
C GLY A 114 -2.04 -0.87 3.23
N ALA A 115 -1.81 -2.17 3.06
CA ALA A 115 -1.92 -3.19 4.10
C ALA A 115 -0.55 -3.70 4.58
N ASN A 116 -0.57 -4.50 5.64
CA ASN A 116 0.60 -5.23 6.14
C ASN A 116 0.60 -6.70 5.71
N ALA A 117 -0.58 -7.22 5.38
CA ALA A 117 -0.76 -8.59 4.92
C ALA A 117 -1.88 -8.64 3.87
N ILE A 118 -1.74 -9.56 2.93
CA ILE A 118 -2.82 -10.07 2.07
C ILE A 118 -2.79 -11.59 2.11
N ASP A 119 -3.90 -12.25 1.82
CA ASP A 119 -3.94 -13.71 1.69
C ASP A 119 -4.42 -14.17 0.30
N PRO A 120 -4.22 -15.46 -0.04
CA PRO A 120 -4.73 -16.04 -1.28
C PRO A 120 -6.26 -16.08 -1.39
N TYR A 121 -6.99 -15.69 -0.34
CA TYR A 121 -8.45 -15.72 -0.29
C TYR A 121 -9.07 -14.32 -0.52
N GLY A 122 -8.25 -13.33 -0.86
CA GLY A 122 -8.69 -11.97 -1.20
C GLY A 122 -8.87 -11.04 0.00
N SER A 123 -8.36 -11.40 1.18
CA SER A 123 -8.37 -10.50 2.34
C SER A 123 -7.12 -9.64 2.39
N ALA A 124 -7.26 -8.43 2.91
CA ALA A 124 -6.16 -7.58 3.33
C ALA A 124 -6.23 -7.28 4.82
N ALA A 125 -5.09 -7.09 5.48
CA ALA A 125 -5.06 -6.76 6.89
C ALA A 125 -3.95 -5.77 7.28
N VAL A 126 -4.26 -4.93 8.27
CA VAL A 126 -3.35 -3.93 8.83
C VAL A 126 -2.93 -4.36 10.23
N MET A 127 -1.63 -4.31 10.50
CA MET A 127 -1.11 -4.55 11.84
C MET A 127 -1.34 -3.32 12.73
N LEU A 128 -1.86 -3.54 13.94
CA LEU A 128 -2.24 -2.50 14.88
C LEU A 128 -1.26 -2.46 16.07
N GLY A 129 -0.36 -1.47 16.08
CA GLY A 129 0.56 -1.22 17.21
C GLY A 129 0.06 -0.17 18.22
N GLY A 130 -0.73 0.80 17.75
CA GLY A 130 -1.30 1.89 18.55
C GLY A 130 -2.71 1.58 19.08
N GLY A 131 -3.12 2.28 20.15
CA GLY A 131 -4.50 2.22 20.64
C GLY A 131 -5.50 2.72 19.60
N GLY A 132 -6.68 2.10 19.55
CA GLY A 132 -7.76 2.51 18.62
C GLY A 132 -7.52 2.21 17.13
N GLY A 133 -6.47 1.46 16.78
CA GLY A 133 -6.22 1.04 15.40
C GLY A 133 -5.57 2.08 14.49
N GLY A 134 -5.14 3.22 15.03
CA GLY A 134 -4.46 4.28 14.28
C GLY A 134 -5.31 4.84 13.14
N THR A 135 -4.68 5.13 12.00
CA THR A 135 -5.35 5.74 10.84
C THR A 135 -6.52 4.91 10.33
N ILE A 136 -6.36 3.59 10.17
CA ILE A 136 -7.44 2.75 9.65
C ILE A 136 -8.57 2.61 10.68
N GLY A 137 -8.26 2.44 11.97
CA GLY A 137 -9.28 2.41 13.00
C GLY A 137 -10.08 3.71 13.11
N THR A 138 -9.42 4.86 12.87
CA THR A 138 -10.08 6.18 12.83
C THR A 138 -10.99 6.31 11.60
N ALA A 139 -10.58 5.79 10.45
CA ALA A 139 -11.29 5.97 9.19
C ALA A 139 -12.36 4.91 8.90
N TRP A 140 -12.22 3.69 9.44
CA TRP A 140 -12.99 2.53 9.02
C TRP A 140 -14.51 2.71 9.15
N GLY A 141 -14.97 3.34 10.23
CA GLY A 141 -16.38 3.66 10.45
C GLY A 141 -16.94 4.56 9.35
N TYR A 142 -16.21 5.62 8.97
CA TYR A 142 -16.60 6.52 7.88
C TYR A 142 -16.56 5.84 6.52
N ILE A 143 -15.50 5.08 6.26
CA ILE A 143 -15.35 4.33 5.00
C ILE A 143 -16.57 3.42 4.78
N SER A 144 -16.93 2.67 5.82
CA SER A 144 -18.02 1.70 5.75
C SER A 144 -19.40 2.37 5.75
N ALA A 145 -19.63 3.38 6.60
CA ALA A 145 -20.93 4.02 6.74
C ALA A 145 -21.29 4.92 5.55
N ASN A 146 -20.31 5.65 5.01
CA ASN A 146 -20.53 6.59 3.91
C ASN A 146 -20.31 5.94 2.52
N GLY A 147 -19.85 4.69 2.48
CA GLY A 147 -19.56 3.98 1.23
C GLY A 147 -18.34 4.54 0.48
N ILE A 148 -17.34 5.06 1.20
CA ILE A 148 -16.11 5.60 0.59
C ILE A 148 -15.34 4.46 -0.06
N LYS A 149 -14.85 4.67 -1.29
CA LYS A 149 -14.06 3.65 -1.98
C LYS A 149 -12.68 3.51 -1.32
N LEU A 150 -12.43 2.36 -0.69
CA LEU A 150 -11.11 2.01 -0.18
C LEU A 150 -10.29 1.29 -1.25
N ILE A 151 -9.13 1.86 -1.60
CA ILE A 151 -8.11 1.22 -2.43
C ILE A 151 -6.92 0.85 -1.55
N ILE A 152 -6.40 -0.37 -1.72
CA ILE A 152 -5.38 -0.98 -0.89
C ILE A 152 -4.15 -1.32 -1.76
N PRO A 153 -3.22 -0.37 -1.94
CA PRO A 153 -1.94 -0.62 -2.59
C PRO A 153 -1.07 -1.52 -1.71
N VAL A 154 -0.74 -2.72 -2.17
CA VAL A 154 0.01 -3.69 -1.36
C VAL A 154 0.74 -4.67 -2.26
N GLY A 155 2.06 -4.80 -2.07
CA GLY A 155 2.84 -5.76 -2.86
C GLY A 155 2.74 -7.17 -2.32
N LEU A 156 3.00 -8.14 -3.21
CA LEU A 156 3.02 -9.56 -2.90
C LEU A 156 4.16 -9.95 -1.93
N GLU A 157 5.08 -9.05 -1.58
CA GLU A 157 6.03 -9.28 -0.50
C GLU A 157 5.31 -9.45 0.86
N LYS A 158 4.07 -8.98 0.95
CA LYS A 158 3.20 -9.07 2.12
C LYS A 158 2.20 -10.23 2.07
N LEU A 159 2.34 -11.15 1.12
CA LEU A 159 1.49 -12.34 1.06
C LEU A 159 1.71 -13.24 2.27
N VAL A 160 0.62 -13.54 2.98
CA VAL A 160 0.57 -14.45 4.12
C VAL A 160 -0.13 -15.73 3.69
N PRO A 161 0.50 -16.91 3.81
CA PRO A 161 -0.02 -18.17 3.25
C PRO A 161 -1.09 -18.82 4.15
N VAL A 162 -1.91 -18.03 4.83
CA VAL A 162 -3.03 -18.47 5.69
C VAL A 162 -4.16 -17.44 5.66
N SER A 163 -5.37 -17.87 6.02
CA SER A 163 -6.55 -17.00 6.15
C SER A 163 -6.31 -15.90 7.18
N LEU A 164 -6.38 -14.64 6.73
CA LEU A 164 -6.24 -13.47 7.61
C LEU A 164 -7.41 -13.32 8.57
N VAL A 165 -8.61 -13.77 8.18
CA VAL A 165 -9.77 -13.83 9.06
C VAL A 165 -9.49 -14.73 10.26
N ASP A 166 -8.89 -15.90 10.02
CA ASP A 166 -8.59 -16.87 11.08
C ASP A 166 -7.45 -16.42 11.98
N VAL A 167 -6.36 -15.88 11.40
CA VAL A 167 -5.23 -15.42 12.21
C VAL A 167 -5.52 -14.12 12.94
N ALA A 168 -6.41 -13.26 12.44
CA ALA A 168 -6.79 -12.04 13.14
C ALA A 168 -7.35 -12.35 14.54
N GLN A 169 -8.16 -13.40 14.65
CA GLN A 169 -8.71 -13.90 15.93
C GLN A 169 -7.64 -14.45 16.88
N LYS A 170 -6.42 -14.73 16.40
CA LYS A 170 -5.29 -15.23 17.21
C LYS A 170 -4.32 -14.12 17.63
N THR A 171 -4.43 -12.93 17.04
CA THR A 171 -3.57 -11.78 17.33
C THR A 171 -4.19 -10.84 18.36
N GLY A 172 -3.43 -9.82 18.76
CA GLY A 172 -3.87 -8.78 19.68
C GLY A 172 -2.75 -8.40 20.63
N LYS A 173 -2.40 -7.12 20.71
CA LYS A 173 -1.27 -6.63 21.51
C LYS A 173 -1.27 -7.15 22.95
N LYS A 174 -2.45 -7.25 23.57
CA LYS A 174 -2.61 -7.73 24.97
C LYS A 174 -2.65 -9.26 25.11
N ARG A 175 -2.69 -10.00 24.00
CA ARG A 175 -2.71 -11.47 23.95
C ARG A 175 -1.31 -12.07 23.73
N ILE A 176 -0.37 -11.28 23.21
CA ILE A 176 0.99 -11.75 22.92
C ILE A 176 1.82 -11.77 24.19
N ASP A 177 2.27 -12.96 24.61
CA ASP A 177 3.09 -13.14 25.82
C ASP A 177 4.53 -12.66 25.64
N LYS A 178 5.12 -12.89 24.45
CA LYS A 178 6.51 -12.56 24.10
C LYS A 178 6.60 -12.14 22.64
N ALA A 179 7.35 -11.07 22.36
CA ALA A 179 7.54 -10.56 21.01
C ALA A 179 8.99 -10.10 20.79
N PHE A 180 9.52 -10.32 19.58
CA PHE A 180 10.71 -9.65 19.09
C PHE A 180 10.27 -8.41 18.30
N GLY A 181 10.42 -7.25 18.92
CA GLY A 181 9.82 -5.99 18.48
C GLY A 181 8.43 -5.75 19.11
N MET A 182 7.70 -4.80 18.54
CA MET A 182 6.40 -4.36 19.03
C MET A 182 5.31 -5.43 18.81
N PRO A 183 4.58 -5.87 19.85
CA PRO A 183 3.41 -6.74 19.67
C PRO A 183 2.26 -5.98 18.98
N VAL A 184 1.55 -6.68 18.09
CA VAL A 184 0.49 -6.10 17.26
C VAL A 184 -0.81 -6.90 17.32
N GLY A 185 -1.93 -6.22 17.10
CA GLY A 185 -3.16 -6.86 16.62
C GLY A 185 -3.23 -6.86 15.09
N LEU A 186 -4.26 -7.51 14.54
CA LEU A 186 -4.52 -7.53 13.11
C LEU A 186 -5.97 -7.14 12.85
N MET A 187 -6.18 -6.15 11.98
CA MET A 187 -7.51 -5.76 11.51
C MET A 187 -7.64 -6.13 10.05
N VAL A 188 -8.55 -7.06 9.76
CA VAL A 188 -8.95 -7.39 8.39
C VAL A 188 -9.81 -6.25 7.85
N ILE A 189 -9.49 -5.80 6.64
CA ILE A 189 -10.18 -4.71 5.97
C ILE A 189 -10.62 -5.17 4.57
N SER A 190 -11.76 -4.64 4.16
CA SER A 190 -12.34 -4.87 2.82
C SER A 190 -12.15 -3.63 1.96
N GLY A 191 -11.65 -3.83 0.75
CA GLY A 191 -11.40 -2.77 -0.24
C GLY A 191 -10.85 -3.37 -1.53
N GLU A 192 -10.60 -2.52 -2.52
CA GLU A 192 -9.99 -2.93 -3.78
C GLU A 192 -8.48 -3.09 -3.61
N ILE A 193 -8.00 -4.32 -3.67
CA ILE A 193 -6.57 -4.65 -3.51
C ILE A 193 -5.87 -4.49 -4.85
N ILE A 194 -4.75 -3.76 -4.86
CA ILE A 194 -3.91 -3.59 -6.04
C ILE A 194 -2.50 -4.06 -5.70
N THR A 195 -2.13 -5.22 -6.23
CA THR A 195 -0.78 -5.80 -6.17
C THR A 195 -0.05 -5.59 -7.50
N GLU A 196 1.16 -6.13 -7.63
CA GLU A 196 1.88 -6.17 -8.90
C GLU A 196 1.09 -6.91 -9.98
N ILE A 197 0.29 -7.93 -9.63
CA ILE A 197 -0.54 -8.68 -10.59
C ILE A 197 -1.59 -7.76 -11.21
N GLU A 198 -2.39 -7.10 -10.39
CA GLU A 198 -3.39 -6.14 -10.85
C GLU A 198 -2.70 -4.99 -11.61
N ALA A 199 -1.53 -4.54 -11.15
CA ALA A 199 -0.82 -3.45 -11.80
C ALA A 199 -0.36 -3.78 -13.22
N PHE A 200 0.19 -4.99 -13.45
CA PHE A 200 0.56 -5.43 -14.80
C PHE A 200 -0.66 -5.58 -15.71
N ASN A 201 -1.74 -6.15 -15.18
CA ASN A 201 -2.98 -6.29 -15.94
C ASN A 201 -3.57 -4.92 -16.32
N LEU A 202 -3.67 -4.00 -15.36
CA LEU A 202 -4.24 -2.66 -15.55
C LEU A 202 -3.42 -1.81 -16.53
N LEU A 203 -2.09 -1.84 -16.43
CA LEU A 203 -1.23 -0.94 -17.19
C LEU A 203 -0.78 -1.48 -18.55
N ALA A 204 -0.66 -2.80 -18.70
CA ALA A 204 -0.15 -3.44 -19.92
C ALA A 204 -1.12 -4.43 -20.57
N GLY A 205 -2.21 -4.81 -19.89
CA GLY A 205 -3.16 -5.81 -20.40
C GLY A 205 -2.59 -7.23 -20.45
N VAL A 206 -1.56 -7.53 -19.64
CA VAL A 206 -0.94 -8.87 -19.56
C VAL A 206 -1.49 -9.66 -18.37
N GLU A 207 -1.43 -10.99 -18.48
CA GLU A 207 -1.55 -11.87 -17.32
C GLU A 207 -0.19 -11.94 -16.61
N ALA A 208 -0.21 -11.94 -15.27
CA ALA A 208 1.01 -11.93 -14.46
C ALA A 208 0.97 -13.07 -13.44
N PHE A 209 1.94 -13.97 -13.55
CA PHE A 209 2.05 -15.15 -12.69
C PHE A 209 3.27 -15.00 -11.78
N PRO A 210 3.11 -14.86 -10.45
CA PRO A 210 4.24 -14.93 -9.54
C PRO A 210 4.81 -16.37 -9.54
N ILE A 211 6.06 -16.52 -9.97
CA ILE A 211 6.76 -17.80 -10.08
C ILE A 211 7.92 -17.95 -9.08
N GLY A 212 8.24 -16.89 -8.34
CA GLY A 212 9.31 -16.90 -7.34
C GLY A 212 9.22 -15.72 -6.38
N GLY A 213 9.87 -15.82 -5.23
CA GLY A 213 9.96 -14.74 -4.28
C GLY A 213 11.12 -14.87 -3.29
N GLY A 214 11.55 -13.74 -2.75
CA GLY A 214 12.75 -13.64 -1.92
C GLY A 214 14.03 -13.55 -2.75
N GLY A 215 15.14 -13.30 -2.05
CA GLY A 215 16.45 -13.05 -2.64
C GLY A 215 17.42 -12.59 -1.55
N ILE A 216 18.62 -12.20 -1.95
CA ILE A 216 19.68 -11.65 -1.10
C ILE A 216 20.32 -10.45 -1.82
N ASP A 217 21.12 -9.66 -1.11
CA ASP A 217 21.90 -8.55 -1.69
C ASP A 217 21.03 -7.46 -2.34
N GLY A 218 19.98 -7.04 -1.61
CA GLY A 218 18.98 -6.08 -2.11
C GLY A 218 17.78 -6.75 -2.81
N GLY A 219 17.81 -8.07 -2.96
CA GLY A 219 16.71 -8.88 -3.48
C GLY A 219 15.70 -9.32 -2.42
N GLU A 220 15.85 -8.96 -1.15
CA GLU A 220 14.95 -9.37 -0.07
C GLU A 220 13.51 -8.94 -0.34
N GLY A 221 12.56 -9.87 -0.22
CA GLY A 221 11.14 -9.60 -0.49
C GLY A 221 10.78 -9.42 -1.96
N SER A 222 11.72 -9.61 -2.89
CA SER A 222 11.44 -9.52 -4.32
C SER A 222 10.41 -10.56 -4.78
N ARG A 223 9.79 -10.31 -5.93
CA ARG A 223 8.92 -11.25 -6.61
C ARG A 223 9.33 -11.39 -8.07
N THR A 224 9.38 -12.64 -8.54
CA THR A 224 9.61 -12.97 -9.94
C THR A 224 8.30 -13.34 -10.59
N PHE A 225 8.04 -12.75 -11.74
CA PHE A 225 6.82 -12.92 -12.51
C PHE A 225 7.14 -13.49 -13.89
N LEU A 226 6.28 -14.39 -14.36
CA LEU A 226 6.09 -14.67 -15.77
C LEU A 226 4.90 -13.84 -16.25
N LEU A 227 5.12 -12.99 -17.25
CA LEU A 227 4.10 -12.19 -17.88
C LEU A 227 3.73 -12.81 -19.22
N GLU A 228 2.43 -12.92 -19.49
CA GLU A 228 1.89 -13.50 -20.72
C GLU A 228 0.90 -12.54 -21.39
N GLY A 229 1.06 -12.34 -22.70
CA GLY A 229 0.20 -11.47 -23.50
C GLY A 229 0.59 -11.47 -24.97
N ASP A 230 -0.08 -10.64 -25.78
CA ASP A 230 0.35 -10.38 -27.16
C ASP A 230 1.67 -9.58 -27.21
N GLU A 231 2.26 -9.47 -28.39
CA GLU A 231 3.54 -8.78 -28.59
C GLU A 231 3.52 -7.33 -28.08
N LYS A 232 2.47 -6.58 -28.41
CA LYS A 232 2.33 -5.17 -28.03
C LYS A 232 2.16 -5.01 -26.52
N SER A 233 1.35 -5.85 -25.89
CA SER A 233 1.17 -5.86 -24.43
C SER A 233 2.48 -6.20 -23.70
N ILE A 234 3.27 -7.14 -24.24
CA ILE A 234 4.59 -7.46 -23.68
C ILE A 234 5.59 -6.32 -23.87
N GLU A 235 5.60 -5.64 -25.01
CA GLU A 235 6.43 -4.44 -25.22
C GLU A 235 6.08 -3.32 -24.22
N VAL A 236 4.79 -3.10 -23.96
CA VAL A 236 4.32 -2.13 -22.95
C VAL A 236 4.77 -2.56 -21.55
N ALA A 237 4.59 -3.84 -21.19
CA ALA A 237 5.05 -4.37 -19.91
C ALA A 237 6.57 -4.23 -19.74
N GLU A 238 7.35 -4.52 -20.78
CA GLU A 238 8.80 -4.37 -20.76
C GLU A 238 9.21 -2.91 -20.55
N ALA A 239 8.55 -1.97 -21.23
CA ALA A 239 8.80 -0.53 -21.08
C ALA A 239 8.48 -0.05 -19.65
N ILE A 240 7.37 -0.50 -19.07
CA ILE A 240 7.00 -0.20 -17.68
C ILE A 240 8.05 -0.76 -16.72
N VAL A 241 8.48 -2.01 -16.92
CA VAL A 241 9.51 -2.64 -16.08
C VAL A 241 10.82 -1.85 -16.15
N LYS A 242 11.30 -1.53 -17.36
CA LYS A 242 12.49 -0.69 -17.55
C LYS A 242 12.38 0.66 -16.83
N ALA A 243 11.19 1.26 -16.79
CA ALA A 243 10.96 2.54 -16.13
C ALA A 243 10.94 2.47 -14.59
N VAL A 244 10.56 1.33 -14.00
CA VAL A 244 10.56 1.15 -12.54
C VAL A 244 11.86 0.54 -12.02
N LYS A 245 12.68 -0.06 -12.90
CA LYS A 245 13.95 -0.66 -12.54
C LYS A 245 14.92 0.34 -11.92
N GLY A 246 15.56 -0.06 -10.83
CA GLY A 246 16.49 0.78 -10.07
C GLY A 246 15.82 1.73 -9.07
N GLU A 247 14.51 1.58 -8.81
CA GLU A 247 13.86 2.33 -7.73
C GLU A 247 14.56 2.04 -6.39
N PRO A 248 15.04 3.07 -5.67
CA PRO A 248 15.88 2.88 -4.49
C PRO A 248 15.14 2.17 -3.34
N PRO A 249 15.87 1.37 -2.53
CA PRO A 249 15.31 0.77 -1.32
C PRO A 249 14.90 1.85 -0.32
N LEU A 250 13.81 1.60 0.39
CA LEU A 250 13.32 2.51 1.41
C LEU A 250 14.12 2.39 2.71
N LYS A 251 14.50 3.53 3.28
CA LYS A 251 15.10 3.63 4.61
C LYS A 251 14.17 4.39 5.54
N THR A 252 14.12 4.00 6.80
CA THR A 252 13.29 4.64 7.83
C THR A 252 14.09 4.82 9.11
N ILE A 253 13.62 5.72 9.97
CA ILE A 253 14.11 5.89 11.34
C ILE A 253 13.01 5.37 12.25
N THR A 254 13.30 4.37 13.06
CA THR A 254 12.34 3.80 14.02
C THR A 254 12.45 4.48 15.37
N MET A 255 11.38 4.40 16.16
CA MET A 255 11.50 4.58 17.60
C MET A 255 12.46 3.53 18.16
N ASP A 256 13.22 3.91 19.18
CA ASP A 256 14.01 2.97 19.98
C ASP A 256 13.11 2.05 20.82
#